data_AF-O02792-F1
#
_entry.id   AF-O02792-F1
#
_cell.length_a   1.000
_cell.length_b   1.000
_cell.length_c   1.000
_cell.angle_alpha   90.00
_cell.angle_beta   90.00
_cell.angle_gamma   90.00
#
_symmetry.space_group_name_H-M   'P 1'
#
loop_
_entity.id
_entity.type
_entity.pdbx_description
1 polymer ?
#
loop_
_entity_poly.entity_id
_entity_poly.type
_entity_poly.pdbx_seq_one_letter_code
_entity_poly.pdbx_strand_id
1 'polypeptide(L)'
;SISEWVTAADKKTAVDMSGGTVTVLEKVPVPKGQLKQYFYETKCNPMGYTKEGCRGIDKRHWNSQCRTTQSYVRALTMDSKKRVG
;
A
#
# COMPACT_ATOMS: atom_id res chain seq x y z
N SER A 1 14.08 -2.48 3.92
CA SER A 1 12.82 -2.27 3.18
C SER A 1 13.13 -1.65 1.83
N ILE A 2 12.15 -1.53 0.96
CA ILE A 2 12.21 -0.76 -0.28
C ILE A 2 10.94 0.09 -0.37
N SER A 3 11.06 1.28 -0.93
CA SER A 3 9.96 2.23 -1.07
C SER A 3 9.80 2.67 -2.52
N GLU A 4 8.56 2.81 -2.97
CA GLU A 4 8.25 3.14 -4.36
C GLU A 4 6.99 4.01 -4.46
N TRP A 5 6.95 4.85 -5.51
CA TRP A 5 5.74 5.57 -5.89
C TRP A 5 4.88 4.66 -6.77
N VAL A 6 3.73 4.26 -6.25
CA VAL A 6 2.75 3.41 -6.95
C VAL A 6 1.66 4.29 -7.52
N THR A 7 1.37 4.13 -8.81
CA THR A 7 0.30 4.88 -9.46
C THR A 7 -1.02 4.12 -9.34
N ALA A 8 -2.15 4.83 -9.37
CA ALA A 8 -3.47 4.19 -9.43
C ALA A 8 -3.67 3.32 -10.70
N ALA A 9 -2.87 3.52 -11.76
CA ALA A 9 -2.88 2.64 -12.93
C ALA A 9 -2.31 1.25 -12.61
N ASP A 10 -1.31 1.19 -11.71
CA ASP A 10 -0.70 -0.04 -11.21
C ASP A 10 -1.53 -0.66 -10.07
N LYS A 11 -2.17 0.17 -9.25
CA LYS A 11 -3.05 -0.22 -8.15
C LYS A 11 -4.51 0.17 -8.46
N LYS A 12 -5.14 -0.61 -9.35
CA LYS A 12 -6.53 -0.39 -9.78
C LYS A 12 -7.57 -0.66 -8.70
N THR A 13 -7.27 -1.57 -7.77
CA THR A 13 -8.20 -1.96 -6.70
C THR A 13 -7.50 -1.96 -5.34
N ALA A 14 -8.26 -1.69 -4.29
CA ALA A 14 -7.83 -1.69 -2.90
C ALA A 14 -8.96 -2.20 -2.00
N VAL A 15 -8.65 -2.44 -0.72
CA VAL A 15 -9.63 -2.80 0.31
C VAL A 15 -9.80 -1.59 1.23
N ASP A 16 -11.05 -1.18 1.43
CA ASP A 16 -11.39 -0.07 2.34
C ASP A 16 -11.38 -0.50 3.82
N MET A 17 -11.64 0.44 4.73
CA MET A 17 -11.70 0.14 6.18
C MET A 17 -12.87 -0.78 6.56
N SER A 18 -13.89 -0.91 5.72
CA SER A 18 -15.04 -1.79 5.92
C SER A 18 -14.79 -3.21 5.37
N GLY A 19 -13.61 -3.47 4.78
CA GLY A 19 -13.28 -4.73 4.12
C GLY A 19 -13.82 -4.86 2.70
N GLY A 20 -14.39 -3.80 2.13
CA GLY A 20 -14.93 -3.77 0.79
C GLY A 20 -13.86 -3.53 -0.28
N THR A 21 -13.94 -4.26 -1.39
CA THR A 21 -13.10 -3.97 -2.56
C THR A 21 -13.59 -2.71 -3.26
N VAL A 22 -12.70 -1.75 -3.44
CA VAL A 22 -12.95 -0.47 -4.10
C VAL A 22 -11.95 -0.26 -5.25
N THR A 23 -12.39 0.44 -6.28
CA THR A 23 -11.55 0.84 -7.41
C THR A 23 -10.90 2.20 -7.10
N VAL A 24 -9.59 2.31 -7.26
CA VAL A 24 -8.87 3.56 -7.06
C VAL A 24 -8.95 4.40 -8.33
N LEU A 25 -9.31 5.68 -8.23
CA LEU A 25 -9.40 6.55 -9.39
C LEU A 25 -8.03 7.14 -9.75
N GLU A 26 -7.70 7.19 -11.04
CA GLU A 26 -6.40 7.70 -11.50
C GLU A 26 -6.19 9.19 -11.21
N LYS A 27 -7.28 9.96 -11.20
CA LYS A 27 -7.23 11.40 -11.07
C LYS A 27 -8.29 11.90 -10.09
N VAL A 28 -7.89 12.87 -9.28
CA VAL A 28 -8.75 13.60 -8.34
C VAL A 28 -9.08 14.96 -8.95
N PRO A 29 -10.37 15.29 -9.15
CA PRO A 29 -10.76 16.62 -9.60
C PRO A 29 -10.51 17.64 -8.48
N VAL A 30 -9.88 18.75 -8.83
CA VAL A 30 -9.60 19.89 -7.95
C VAL A 30 -10.07 21.18 -8.62
N PRO A 31 -10.30 22.29 -7.89
CA PRO A 31 -10.81 23.53 -8.49
C PRO A 31 -9.97 24.05 -9.68
N LYS A 32 -8.68 23.72 -9.72
CA LYS A 32 -7.73 24.13 -10.77
C LYS A 32 -7.31 22.99 -11.71
N GLY A 33 -8.15 21.97 -11.89
CA GLY A 33 -7.91 20.89 -12.86
C GLY A 33 -7.98 19.49 -12.25
N GLN A 34 -7.03 18.63 -12.58
CA GLN A 34 -6.99 17.24 -12.12
C GLN A 34 -5.61 16.89 -11.58
N LEU A 35 -5.56 16.26 -10.41
CA LEU A 35 -4.32 15.74 -9.83
C LEU A 35 -4.26 14.23 -10.04
N LYS A 36 -3.12 13.71 -10.48
CA LYS A 36 -2.93 12.27 -10.58
C LYS A 36 -2.69 11.68 -9.19
N GLN A 37 -3.37 10.57 -8.89
CA GLN A 37 -3.29 9.90 -7.60
C GLN A 37 -2.13 8.90 -7.57
N TYR A 38 -1.35 8.98 -6.49
CA TYR A 38 -0.21 8.10 -6.24
C TYR A 38 -0.16 7.73 -4.76
N PHE A 39 0.48 6.60 -4.46
CA PHE A 39 0.76 6.14 -3.11
C PHE A 39 2.25 5.94 -2.94
N TYR A 40 2.74 6.25 -1.74
CA TYR A 40 4.10 5.91 -1.36
C TYR A 40 4.08 4.63 -0.55
N GLU A 41 4.47 3.52 -1.17
CA GLU A 41 4.42 2.20 -0.54
C GLU A 41 5.80 1.79 -0.08
N THR A 42 5.87 1.26 1.14
CA THR A 42 7.10 0.69 1.70
C THR A 42 6.85 -0.76 2.08
N LYS A 43 7.68 -1.67 1.57
CA LYS A 43 7.58 -3.11 1.80
C LYS A 43 8.90 -3.70 2.27
N CYS A 44 8.85 -4.90 2.86
CA CYS A 44 10.07 -5.68 3.09
C CYS A 44 10.81 -5.87 1.77
N ASN A 45 12.13 -5.68 1.78
CA ASN A 45 12.94 -5.81 0.55
C ASN A 45 13.14 -7.31 0.25
N PRO A 46 12.61 -7.84 -0.86
CA PRO A 46 12.74 -9.27 -1.19
C PRO A 46 14.17 -9.68 -1.54
N MET A 47 15.00 -8.73 -1.98
CA MET A 47 16.43 -8.90 -2.26
C MET A 47 17.32 -8.44 -1.09
N GLY A 48 16.72 -8.16 0.07
CA GLY A 48 17.45 -7.71 1.26
C GLY A 48 18.03 -8.87 2.09
N TYR A 49 19.04 -8.57 2.90
CA TYR A 49 19.74 -9.54 3.77
C TYR A 49 18.90 -10.09 4.94
N THR A 50 17.67 -9.62 5.15
CA THR A 50 16.81 -10.01 6.27
C THR A 50 15.69 -10.97 5.85
N LYS A 51 15.89 -11.74 4.78
CA LYS A 51 14.89 -12.69 4.25
C LYS A 51 14.67 -13.89 5.19
N GLU A 52 15.73 -14.36 5.84
CA GLU A 52 15.70 -15.51 6.76
C GLU A 52 15.44 -15.15 8.23
N GLY A 53 15.39 -13.85 8.54
CA GLY A 53 15.20 -13.37 9.90
C GLY A 53 15.62 -11.91 10.05
N CYS A 54 15.16 -11.30 11.13
CA CYS A 54 15.51 -9.93 11.47
C CYS A 54 16.98 -9.86 11.91
N ARG A 55 17.67 -8.78 11.54
CA ARG A 55 19.07 -8.56 11.93
C ARG A 55 19.15 -8.29 13.45
N GLY A 56 20.11 -8.93 14.12
CA GLY A 56 20.40 -8.70 15.54
C GLY A 56 19.55 -9.50 16.52
N ILE A 57 18.77 -10.47 16.04
CA ILE A 57 17.99 -11.36 16.91
C ILE A 57 18.89 -12.44 17.50
N ASP A 58 18.74 -12.67 18.80
CA ASP A 58 19.36 -13.81 19.49
C ASP A 58 18.69 -15.12 19.07
N LYS A 59 19.33 -15.81 18.13
CA LYS A 59 18.85 -17.08 17.57
C LYS A 59 18.81 -18.22 18.59
N ARG A 60 19.43 -18.09 19.77
CA ARG A 60 19.37 -19.11 20.83
C ARG A 60 18.00 -19.17 21.50
N HIS A 61 17.31 -18.03 21.56
CA HIS A 61 16.05 -17.89 22.29
C HIS A 61 14.87 -17.52 21.38
N TRP A 62 15.14 -16.96 20.19
CA TRP A 62 14.10 -16.35 19.36
C TRP A 62 14.22 -16.69 17.87
N ASN A 63 13.08 -17.00 17.28
CA ASN A 63 12.88 -16.98 15.83
C ASN A 63 12.32 -15.61 15.42
N SER A 64 12.65 -15.15 14.22
CA SER A 64 12.20 -13.84 13.74
C SER A 64 11.87 -13.84 12.26
N GLN A 65 11.00 -12.93 11.85
CA GLN A 65 10.60 -12.76 10.46
C GLN A 65 10.24 -11.29 10.17
N CYS A 66 10.80 -10.73 9.10
CA CYS A 66 10.34 -9.45 8.58
C CYS A 66 9.04 -9.63 7.78
N ARG A 67 8.00 -8.89 8.13
CA ARG A 67 6.72 -8.88 7.38
C ARG A 67 6.34 -7.45 7.01
N THR A 68 5.82 -7.28 5.80
CA THR A 68 5.22 -6.02 5.39
C THR A 68 3.89 -5.85 6.12
N THR A 69 3.72 -4.72 6.79
CA THR A 69 2.45 -4.32 7.39
C THR A 69 1.79 -3.25 6.52
N GLN A 70 0.47 -3.17 6.60
CA GLN A 70 -0.32 -2.18 5.87
C GLN A 70 -0.74 -1.04 6.79
N SER A 71 -1.08 0.11 6.19
CA SER A 71 -1.66 1.26 6.88
C SER A 71 -2.78 1.84 6.02
N TYR A 72 -3.79 2.44 6.65
CA TYR A 72 -4.88 3.10 5.94
C TYR A 72 -4.45 4.50 5.49
N VAL A 73 -4.74 4.81 4.23
CA VAL A 73 -4.52 6.13 3.64
C VAL A 73 -5.79 6.55 2.91
N ARG A 74 -6.09 7.84 2.91
CA ARG A 74 -7.26 8.37 2.21
C ARG A 74 -7.01 8.41 0.71
N ALA A 75 -7.99 7.95 -0.06
CA ALA A 75 -7.95 7.94 -1.51
C ALA A 75 -9.34 8.26 -2.07
N LEU A 76 -9.39 8.88 -3.25
CA LEU A 76 -10.61 8.94 -4.03
C LEU A 76 -10.85 7.57 -4.70
N THR A 77 -11.95 6.93 -4.34
CA THR A 77 -12.27 5.56 -4.75
C THR A 77 -13.68 5.46 -5.29
N MET A 78 -13.98 4.34 -5.97
CA MET A 78 -15.31 3.99 -6.44
C MET A 78 -15.67 2.60 -5.91
N ASP A 79 -16.81 2.49 -5.23
CA ASP A 79 -17.29 1.22 -4.69
C ASP A 79 -18.03 0.36 -5.74
N SER A 80 -18.47 -0.84 -5.33
CA SER A 80 -19.23 -1.76 -6.18
C SER A 80 -20.59 -1.21 -6.65
N LYS A 81 -21.14 -0.22 -5.95
CA LYS A 81 -22.37 0.50 -6.32
C LYS A 81 -22.08 1.75 -7.17
N LYS A 82 -20.86 1.90 -7.67
CA LYS A 82 -20.38 3.06 -8.44
C LYS A 82 -20.48 4.39 -7.69
N ARG A 83 -20.50 4.36 -6.36
CA ARG A 83 -20.43 5.57 -5.53
C ARG A 83 -18.97 5.99 -5.43
N VAL A 84 -18.71 7.26 -5.69
CA VAL A 84 -17.36 7.85 -5.64
C VAL A 84 -17.19 8.60 -4.32
N GLY A 85 -16.08 8.34 -3.62
CA GLY A 85 -15.80 8.92 -2.30
C GLY A 85 -14.36 8.74 -1.83
#